data_AF-A0A976Q0A9-F1
#
_entry.id   AF-A0A976Q0A9-F1
#
_cell.length_a   1.000
_cell.length_b   1.000
_cell.length_c   1.000
_cell.angle_alpha   90.00
_cell.angle_beta   90.00
_cell.angle_gamma   90.00
#
_symmetry.space_group_name_H-M   'P 1'
#
loop_
_entity.id
_entity.type
_entity.pdbx_description
1 polymer ?
#
loop_
_entity_poly.entity_id
_entity_poly.type
_entity_poly.pdbx_seq_one_letter_code
_entity_poly.pdbx_strand_id
1 'polypeptide(L)' 'MWGKCLSRLESELPEQQFNTWIRPLHAIEESNQIRLLAPNRFVLDWVKEHFLIRIQQILFAMDQN' A
#
# COMPACT_ATOMS: atom_id res chain seq x y z
N MET A 1 -7.95 -7.94 -0.14
CA MET A 1 -6.58 -8.08 -0.70
C MET A 1 -5.57 -7.15 0.00
N TRP A 2 -5.96 -5.91 0.33
CA TRP A 2 -5.10 -4.90 0.94
C TRP A 2 -4.50 -5.34 2.28
N GLY A 3 -5.27 -6.01 3.14
CA GLY A 3 -4.76 -6.50 4.43
C GLY A 3 -3.55 -7.45 4.29
N LYS A 4 -3.55 -8.33 3.28
CA LYS A 4 -2.40 -9.20 2.98
C LYS A 4 -1.22 -8.40 2.42
N CYS A 5 -1.50 -7.37 1.61
CA CYS A 5 -0.48 -6.44 1.11
C CYS A 5 0.20 -5.69 2.27
N LEU A 6 -0.59 -5.20 3.24
CA LEU A 6 -0.09 -4.56 4.45
C LEU A 6 0.83 -5.48 5.25
N SER A 7 0.43 -6.72 5.54
CA SER A 7 1.28 -7.67 6.28
C SER A 7 2.59 -7.97 5.54
N ARG A 8 2.56 -8.01 4.21
CA ARG A 8 3.78 -8.20 3.42
C ARG A 8 4.70 -6.98 3.50
N LEU A 9 4.15 -5.78 3.35
CA LEU A 9 4.91 -4.53 3.47
C LEU A 9 5.47 -4.32 4.88
N GLU A 10 4.74 -4.71 5.92
CA GLU A 10 5.19 -4.65 7.32
C GLU A 10 6.41 -5.55 7.56
N SER A 11 6.50 -6.69 6.88
CA SER A 11 7.67 -7.57 6.95
C SER A 11 8.86 -7.10 6.11
N GLU A 12 8.62 -6.25 5.10
CA GLU A 12 9.65 -5.78 4.15
C GLU A 12 10.23 -4.41 4.51
N LEU A 13 9.45 -3.55 5.17
CA LEU A 13 9.82 -2.17 5.45
C LEU A 13 10.27 -1.98 6.91
N PRO A 14 11.20 -1.06 7.18
CA PRO A 14 11.47 -0.62 8.55
C PRO A 14 10.19 -0.10 9.21
N GLU A 15 10.00 -0.42 10.50
CA GLU A 15 8.78 -0.08 11.26
C GLU A 15 8.41 1.41 11.14
N GLN A 16 9.39 2.31 11.22
CA GLN A 16 9.16 3.75 11.08
C GLN A 16 8.60 4.12 9.71
N GLN A 17 9.11 3.54 8.62
CA GLN A 17 8.61 3.81 7.27
C GLN A 17 7.19 3.27 7.10
N PHE A 18 6.94 2.05 7.59
CA PHE A 18 5.62 1.45 7.51
C PHE A 18 4.58 2.29 8.27
N ASN A 19 4.87 2.63 9.53
CA ASN A 19 3.96 3.41 10.38
C ASN A 19 3.72 4.84 9.86
N THR A 20 4.70 5.44 9.20
CA THR A 20 4.61 6.82 8.70
C THR A 20 3.91 6.89 7.35
N TRP A 21 4.21 5.96 6.43
CA TRP A 21 3.80 6.08 5.02
C TRP A 21 2.73 5.09 4.59
N ILE A 22 2.71 3.89 5.16
CA ILE A 22 1.82 2.81 4.71
C ILE A 22 0.61 2.66 5.61
N ARG A 23 0.81 2.62 6.94
CA ARG A 23 -0.26 2.47 7.93
C ARG A 23 -1.38 3.51 7.85
N PRO A 24 -1.11 4.81 7.58
CA PRO A 24 -2.18 5.80 7.51
C PRO A 24 -2.98 5.76 6.20
N LEU A 25 -2.60 4.90 5.24
CA LEU A 25 -3.36 4.73 4.00
C LEU A 25 -4.65 3.95 4.27
N HIS A 26 -5.76 4.45 3.73
CA HIS A 26 -7.03 3.74 3.73
C HIS A 26 -7.28 3.14 2.35
N ALA A 27 -7.65 1.86 2.29
CA ALA A 27 -7.97 1.20 1.03
C ALA A 27 -9.48 1.01 0.87
N ILE A 28 -9.98 1.37 -0.30
CA ILE A 28 -11.32 1.00 -0.76
C ILE A 28 -11.12 -0.09 -1.82
N GLU A 29 -11.54 -1.31 -1.48
CA GLU A 29 -11.53 -2.44 -2.41
C GLU A 29 -12.84 -2.46 -3.20
N GLU A 30 -12.74 -2.42 -4.53
CA GLU A 30 -13.84 -2.59 -5.47
C GLU A 30 -13.61 -3.84 -6.32
N SER A 31 -14.62 -4.27 -7.07
CA SER A 31 -14.62 -5.56 -7.78
C SER A 31 -13.40 -5.82 -8.67
N ASN A 32 -12.71 -4.79 -9.15
CA ASN A 32 -11.58 -4.93 -10.07
C ASN A 32 -10.40 -3.98 -9.79
N GLN A 33 -10.45 -3.25 -8.67
CA GLN A 33 -9.41 -2.27 -8.33
C GLN A 33 -9.37 -1.98 -6.83
N ILE A 34 -8.21 -1.50 -6.36
CA ILE A 34 -8.03 -1.00 -5.01
C ILE A 34 -7.67 0.47 -5.10
N ARG A 35 -8.47 1.33 -4.46
CA ARG A 35 -8.20 2.77 -4.36
C ARG A 35 -7.59 3.08 -3.01
N LEU A 36 -6.37 3.65 -3.00
CA LEU A 36 -5.68 4.07 -1.78
C LEU A 36 -5.91 5.55 -1.53
N LEU A 37 -6.35 5.87 -0.32
CA LEU A 37 -6.57 7.21 0.19
C LEU A 37 -5.45 7.55 1.19
N ALA A 38 -4.74 8.64 0.94
CA ALA A 38 -3.77 9.18 1.87
C ALA A 38 -4.42 10.25 2.77
N PRO A 39 -3.93 10.44 4.00
CA PRO A 39 -4.48 11.45 4.92
C PRO A 39 -4.22 12.88 4.45
N ASN A 40 -3.18 13.09 3.63
CA ASN A 40 -2.82 14.38 3.05
C ASN A 40 -1.97 14.18 1.79
N ARG A 41 -1.70 15.29 1.09
CA ARG A 41 -0.94 15.28 -0.18
C ARG A 41 0.52 14.85 -0.02
N PHE A 42 1.18 15.18 1.09
CA PHE A 42 2.59 14.79 1.30
C PHE A 42 2.74 13.27 1.39
N VAL A 43 1.86 12.60 2.16
CA VAL A 43 1.85 11.14 2.24
C VAL A 43 1.50 10.53 0.87
N LEU A 44 0.54 11.13 0.15
CA LEU A 44 0.18 10.67 -1.19
C LEU A 44 1.36 10.68 -2.16
N ASP A 45 2.07 11.82 -2.24
CA ASP A 45 3.16 12.01 -3.18
C ASP A 45 4.34 11.09 -2.83
N TRP A 46 4.69 10.97 -1.54
CA TRP A 46 5.73 10.05 -1.07
C TRP A 46 5.41 8.59 -1.37
N VAL A 47 4.18 8.16 -1.11
CA VAL A 47 3.74 6.78 -1.40
C VAL A 47 3.75 6.51 -2.90
N LYS A 48 3.31 7.47 -3.71
CA LYS A 48 3.36 7.36 -5.17
C LYS A 48 4.78 7.20 -5.69
N GLU A 49 5.73 7.97 -5.18
CA GLU A 49 7.11 7.97 -5.64
C GLU A 49 7.88 6.72 -5.17
N HIS A 50 7.69 6.30 -3.92
CA HIS A 50 8.55 5.29 -3.30
C HIS A 50 7.92 3.90 -3.17
N PHE A 51 6.60 3.81 -3.03
CA PHE A 51 5.94 2.56 -2.62
C PHE A 51 4.90 2.04 -3.61
N LEU A 52 4.38 2.88 -4.51
CA LEU A 52 3.30 2.50 -5.42
C LEU A 52 3.66 1.30 -6.30
N ILE A 53 4.87 1.30 -6.88
CA ILE A 53 5.34 0.19 -7.73
C ILE A 53 5.37 -1.11 -6.91
N ARG A 54 5.89 -1.05 -5.68
CA ARG A 54 6.00 -2.24 -4.82
C ARG A 54 4.62 -2.76 -4.41
N ILE A 55 3.71 -1.86 -4.03
CA ILE A 55 2.32 -2.18 -3.72
C ILE A 55 1.65 -2.89 -4.90
N GLN A 56 1.79 -2.34 -6.11
CA GLN A 56 1.21 -2.92 -7.33
C GLN A 56 1.76 -4.32 -7.62
N GLN A 57 3.07 -4.54 -7.46
CA GLN A 57 3.67 -5.87 -7.63
C GLN A 57 3.10 -6.89 -6.65
N ILE A 58 2.97 -6.53 -5.37
CA ILE A 58 2.42 -7.41 -4.34
C ILE A 58 0.97 -7.76 -4.67
N LEU A 59 0.16 -6.76 -5.03
CA LEU A 59 -1.24 -6.97 -5.37
C LEU A 59 -1.41 -7.82 -6.64
N PHE A 60 -0.61 -7.58 -7.68
CA PHE A 60 -0.64 -8.36 -8.91
C PHE A 60 -0.27 -9.83 -8.66
N ALA A 61 0.74 -10.08 -7.83
CA ALA A 61 1.13 -11.44 -7.46
C ALA A 61 0.03 -12.18 -6.65
N MET A 62 -0.81 -11.44 -5.91
CA MET A 62 -1.91 -12.00 -5.13
C MET A 62 -3.19 -12.25 -5.95
N ASP A 63 -3.38 -11.56 -7.07
CA ASP A 63 -4.53 -11.75 -7.96
C ASP A 63 -4.42 -13.02 -8.81
N GLN A 64 -3.20 -13.47 -9.10
CA GLN A 64 -2.91 -14.64 -9.92
C GLN A 64 -2.95 -15.98 -9.16
N ASN A 65 -3.48 -16.01 -7.93
CA ASN A 65 -3.55 -17.19 -7.06
C ASN A 65 -4.91 -17.34 -6.38
#